data_AF-A0A0A8VH85-F1
#
_entry.id   AF-A0A0A8VH85-F1
#
_cell.length_a   1.000
_cell.length_b   1.000
_cell.length_c   1.000
_cell.angle_alpha   90.00
_cell.angle_beta   90.00
_cell.angle_gamma   90.00
#
_symmetry.space_group_name_H-M   'P 1'
#
loop_
_entity.id
_entity.type
_entity.pdbx_description
1 polymer ?
#
loop_
_entity_poly.entity_id
_entity_poly.type
_entity_poly.pdbx_seq_one_letter_code
_entity_poly.pdbx_strand_id
1 'polypeptide(L)'
;MATNPTQPDAGQRVAELLSFAYPRMLQHEAVLRAALHLSLQQWADARCHSDSTEKLVRGNRKRLLKLAMEPMEGKLSPEALQRVIHALSLIYGSEVFMVLKDIWHLEDDAIQDVTQWMGKAILAQAEKDAANG
;
A
#
# COMPACT_ATOMS: atom_id res chain seq x y z
N MET A 1 -14.06 12.16 -1.51
CA MET A 1 -15.05 11.06 -1.43
C MET A 1 -14.37 9.68 -1.42
N ALA A 2 -13.26 9.48 -0.69
CA ALA A 2 -12.54 8.19 -0.63
C ALA A 2 -12.12 7.84 0.80
N THR A 3 -13.04 8.01 1.74
CA THR A 3 -12.80 7.72 3.16
C THR A 3 -13.89 6.87 3.80
N ASN A 4 -14.91 6.46 3.04
CA ASN A 4 -15.91 5.48 3.47
C ASN A 4 -16.18 4.51 2.31
N PRO A 5 -15.71 3.25 2.40
CA PRO A 5 -16.02 2.26 1.39
C PRO A 5 -17.52 1.96 1.39
N THR A 6 -18.16 2.07 0.23
CA THR A 6 -19.59 1.75 0.03
C THR A 6 -19.80 0.32 -0.46
N GLN A 7 -18.74 -0.32 -0.97
CA GLN A 7 -18.82 -1.68 -1.50
C GLN A 7 -18.81 -2.74 -0.39
N PRO A 8 -19.58 -3.83 -0.52
CA PRO A 8 -19.56 -4.94 0.42
C PRO A 8 -18.34 -5.85 0.25
N ASP A 9 -17.68 -5.82 -0.92
CA ASP A 9 -16.59 -6.71 -1.28
C ASP A 9 -15.20 -6.07 -1.05
N ALA A 10 -14.27 -6.83 -0.46
CA ALA A 10 -12.92 -6.35 -0.18
C ALA A 10 -12.10 -6.12 -1.47
N GLY A 11 -12.31 -6.95 -2.50
CA GLY A 11 -11.68 -6.77 -3.82
C GLY A 11 -12.06 -5.46 -4.47
N GLN A 12 -13.35 -5.15 -4.48
CA GLN A 12 -13.85 -3.87 -4.98
C GLN A 12 -13.32 -2.69 -4.16
N ARG A 13 -13.31 -2.78 -2.81
CA ARG A 13 -12.75 -1.74 -1.94
C ARG A 13 -11.28 -1.47 -2.25
N VAL A 14 -10.47 -2.51 -2.41
CA VAL A 14 -9.04 -2.38 -2.74
C VAL A 14 -8.86 -1.79 -4.14
N ALA A 15 -9.63 -2.25 -5.13
CA ALA A 15 -9.56 -1.73 -6.50
C ALA A 15 -9.92 -0.24 -6.58
N GLU A 16 -10.98 0.18 -5.88
CA GLU A 16 -11.38 1.59 -5.75
C GLU A 16 -10.30 2.42 -5.04
N LEU A 17 -9.74 1.90 -3.95
CA LEU A 17 -8.67 2.56 -3.20
C LEU A 17 -7.44 2.82 -4.07
N LEU A 18 -6.98 1.81 -4.81
CA LEU A 18 -5.84 1.93 -5.72
C LEU A 18 -6.16 2.89 -6.88
N SER A 19 -7.33 2.75 -7.51
CA SER A 19 -7.74 3.63 -8.62
C SER A 19 -7.84 5.10 -8.19
N PHE A 20 -8.26 5.35 -6.96
CA PHE A 20 -8.32 6.69 -6.40
C PHE A 20 -6.93 7.24 -6.04
N ALA A 21 -6.06 6.42 -5.45
CA ALA A 21 -4.81 6.90 -4.90
C ALA A 21 -3.72 7.11 -5.95
N TYR A 22 -3.59 6.20 -6.94
CA TYR A 22 -2.49 6.23 -7.90
C TYR A 22 -2.38 7.55 -8.68
N PRO A 23 -3.46 8.09 -9.29
CA PRO A 23 -3.38 9.37 -9.99
C PRO A 23 -2.91 10.53 -9.10
N ARG A 24 -3.30 10.53 -7.82
CA ARG A 24 -2.88 11.55 -6.85
C ARG A 24 -1.43 11.36 -6.41
N MET A 25 -0.99 10.12 -6.26
CA MET A 25 0.39 9.81 -5.91
C MET A 25 1.32 10.21 -7.05
N LEU A 26 0.94 9.95 -8.30
CA LEU A 26 1.69 10.37 -9.48
C LEU A 26 1.73 11.90 -9.60
N GLN A 27 0.59 12.58 -9.42
CA GLN A 27 0.54 14.05 -9.40
C GLN A 27 1.45 14.68 -8.33
N HIS A 28 1.66 14.00 -7.21
CA HIS A 28 2.49 14.47 -6.10
C HIS A 28 3.80 13.69 -5.96
N GLU A 29 4.29 13.06 -7.04
CA GLU A 29 5.45 12.18 -7.01
C GLU A 29 6.69 12.85 -6.42
N ALA A 30 6.98 14.10 -6.82
CA ALA A 30 8.14 14.85 -6.32
C ALA A 30 8.12 15.02 -4.78
N VAL A 31 6.95 15.32 -4.21
CA VAL A 31 6.77 15.46 -2.75
C VAL A 31 6.95 14.11 -2.07
N LEU A 32 6.43 13.03 -2.66
CA LEU A 32 6.57 11.68 -2.12
C LEU A 32 8.04 11.21 -2.13
N ARG A 33 8.78 11.51 -3.20
CA ARG A 33 10.22 11.23 -3.29
C ARG A 33 11.01 12.03 -2.26
N ALA A 34 10.71 13.32 -2.07
CA ALA A 34 11.34 14.14 -1.04
C ALA A 34 11.09 13.58 0.37
N ALA A 35 9.84 13.18 0.66
CA ALA A 35 9.49 12.56 1.95
C ALA A 35 10.17 11.20 2.17
N LEU A 36 10.44 10.44 1.10
CA LEU A 36 11.20 9.20 1.17
C LEU A 36 12.68 9.47 1.42
N HIS A 37 13.27 10.43 0.71
CA HIS A 37 14.66 10.84 0.90
C HIS A 37 14.92 11.27 2.36
N LEU A 38 14.04 12.12 2.91
CA LEU A 38 14.11 12.53 4.32
C LEU A 38 14.04 11.33 5.26
N SER A 39 13.16 10.36 5.00
CA SER A 39 13.07 9.13 5.80
C SER A 39 14.35 8.30 5.76
N LEU A 40 15.04 8.25 4.62
CA LEU A 40 16.31 7.54 4.48
C LEU A 40 17.44 8.28 5.20
N GLN A 41 17.47 9.61 5.14
CA GLN A 41 18.41 10.44 5.90
C GLN A 41 18.22 10.26 7.41
N GLN A 42 16.98 10.37 7.91
CA GLN A 42 16.66 10.14 9.33
C GLN A 42 17.10 8.75 9.81
N TRP A 43 16.92 7.72 8.97
CA TRP A 43 17.40 6.37 9.28
C TRP A 43 18.92 6.30 9.36
N ALA A 44 19.64 6.93 8.44
CA ALA A 44 21.10 6.98 8.44
C ALA A 44 21.65 7.72 9.67
N ASP A 45 21.09 8.90 9.97
CA ASP A 45 21.50 9.74 11.11
C ASP A 45 21.30 9.02 12.44
N ALA A 46 20.18 8.32 12.61
CA ALA A 46 19.89 7.52 13.81
C ALA A 46 20.88 6.36 14.06
N ARG A 47 21.68 5.97 13.05
CA ARG A 47 22.75 4.98 13.23
C ARG A 47 24.09 5.63 13.60
N CYS A 48 24.26 6.91 13.29
CA CYS A 48 25.47 7.68 13.60
C CYS A 48 25.37 8.41 14.94
N HIS A 49 24.16 8.77 15.38
CA HIS A 49 23.89 9.48 16.62
C HIS A 49 22.90 8.69 17.49
N SER A 50 23.23 8.47 18.77
CA SER A 50 22.40 7.70 19.71
C SER A 50 21.17 8.46 20.21
N ASP A 51 21.08 9.77 19.96
CA ASP A 51 19.97 10.60 20.42
C ASP A 51 18.83 10.66 19.40
N SER A 52 17.67 10.22 19.86
CA SER A 52 16.46 9.99 19.08
C SER A 52 15.89 11.28 18.49
N THR A 53 16.02 11.47 17.18
CA THR A 53 15.21 12.44 16.44
C THR A 53 13.80 11.91 16.21
N GLU A 54 12.82 12.82 16.22
CA GLU A 54 11.40 12.52 16.03
C GLU A 54 11.17 11.91 14.63
N LYS A 55 10.66 10.67 14.59
CA LYS A 55 10.47 9.91 13.34
C LYS A 55 9.21 10.40 12.62
N LEU A 56 9.29 10.58 11.31
CA LEU A 56 8.12 10.83 10.48
C LEU A 56 7.16 9.61 10.51
N VAL A 57 6.04 9.71 11.22
CA VAL A 57 5.05 8.61 11.30
C VAL A 57 4.02 8.71 10.17
N ARG A 58 4.11 7.78 9.20
CA ARG A 58 3.14 7.65 8.09
C ARG A 58 1.89 6.86 8.53
N GLY A 59 1.02 7.46 9.35
CA GLY A 59 -0.11 6.76 10.00
C GLY A 59 -1.33 6.44 9.11
N ASN A 60 -1.59 7.23 8.06
CA ASN A 60 -2.86 7.13 7.31
C ASN A 60 -2.97 5.86 6.43
N ARG A 61 -1.84 5.34 5.95
CA ARG A 61 -1.78 4.17 5.06
C ARG A 61 -2.37 2.91 5.71
N LYS A 62 -1.89 2.59 6.92
CA LYS A 62 -2.31 1.41 7.69
C LYS A 62 -3.81 1.44 7.98
N ARG A 63 -4.35 2.62 8.32
CA ARG A 63 -5.77 2.79 8.62
C ARG A 63 -6.65 2.53 7.40
N LEU A 64 -6.30 3.09 6.23
CA LEU A 64 -7.08 2.92 5.00
C LEU A 64 -7.08 1.47 4.50
N LEU A 65 -5.94 0.77 4.60
CA LEU A 65 -5.87 -0.64 4.23
C LEU A 65 -6.68 -1.54 5.16
N LYS A 66 -6.68 -1.26 6.47
CA LYS A 66 -7.56 -1.96 7.42
C LYS A 66 -9.04 -1.78 7.05
N LEU A 67 -9.46 -0.55 6.80
CA LEU A 67 -10.84 -0.21 6.40
C LEU A 67 -11.26 -0.91 5.09
N ALA A 68 -10.35 -0.99 4.12
CA ALA A 68 -10.60 -1.71 2.86
C ALA A 68 -10.76 -3.22 3.08
N MET A 69 -10.08 -3.77 4.08
CA MET A 69 -10.05 -5.21 4.38
C MET A 69 -11.07 -5.67 5.42
N GLU A 70 -11.83 -4.76 6.03
CA GLU A 70 -12.92 -5.10 6.98
C GLU A 70 -13.85 -6.22 6.50
N PRO A 71 -14.27 -6.33 5.22
CA PRO A 71 -15.16 -7.41 4.78
C PRO A 71 -14.57 -8.82 4.85
N MET A 72 -13.27 -8.93 5.13
CA MET A 72 -12.54 -10.19 5.32
C MET A 72 -12.36 -10.56 6.79
N GLU A 73 -12.76 -9.69 7.72
CA GLU A 73 -12.80 -10.02 9.14
C GLU A 73 -13.79 -11.18 9.37
N GLY A 74 -13.35 -12.21 10.08
CA GLY A 74 -14.13 -13.45 10.28
C GLY A 74 -14.12 -14.43 9.11
N LYS A 75 -13.65 -14.02 7.91
CA LYS A 75 -13.41 -14.93 6.77
C LYS A 75 -11.97 -15.43 6.72
N LEU A 76 -11.03 -14.60 7.16
CA LEU A 76 -9.61 -14.95 7.26
C LEU A 76 -9.20 -15.07 8.73
N SER A 77 -8.20 -15.92 9.01
CA SER A 77 -7.53 -15.87 10.32
C SER A 77 -6.87 -14.49 10.53
N PRO A 78 -6.67 -14.05 11.78
CA PRO A 78 -5.99 -12.78 12.07
C PRO A 78 -4.61 -12.66 11.40
N GLU A 79 -3.85 -13.76 11.35
CA GLU A 79 -2.52 -13.82 10.73
C GLU A 79 -2.60 -13.68 9.21
N ALA A 80 -3.57 -14.37 8.58
CA ALA A 80 -3.79 -14.29 7.14
C ALA A 80 -4.24 -12.87 6.73
N LEU A 81 -5.17 -12.27 7.48
CA LEU A 81 -5.62 -10.89 7.25
C LEU A 81 -4.46 -9.90 7.39
N GLN A 82 -3.63 -10.04 8.42
CA GLN A 82 -2.47 -9.17 8.62
C GLN A 82 -1.44 -9.32 7.49
N ARG A 83 -1.22 -10.54 6.98
CA ARG A 83 -0.34 -10.81 5.83
C ARG A 83 -0.85 -10.11 4.57
N VAL A 84 -2.15 -10.12 4.31
CA VAL A 84 -2.76 -9.40 3.19
C VAL A 84 -2.55 -7.89 3.33
N ILE A 85 -2.80 -7.32 4.50
CA ILE A 85 -2.59 -5.89 4.76
C ILE A 85 -1.13 -5.49 4.54
N HIS A 86 -0.16 -6.32 4.96
CA HIS A 86 1.25 -6.09 4.70
C HIS A 86 1.55 -6.10 3.19
N ALA A 87 1.09 -7.09 2.45
CA ALA A 87 1.29 -7.19 1.01
C ALA A 87 0.70 -5.97 0.26
N LEU A 88 -0.54 -5.60 0.59
CA LEU A 88 -1.19 -4.42 0.03
C LEU A 88 -0.46 -3.12 0.38
N SER A 89 0.20 -3.04 1.54
CA SER A 89 0.94 -1.84 1.96
C SER A 89 2.17 -1.53 1.11
N LEU A 90 2.74 -2.55 0.45
CA LEU A 90 3.84 -2.39 -0.50
C LEU A 90 3.36 -1.76 -1.80
N ILE A 91 2.19 -2.18 -2.30
CA ILE A 91 1.61 -1.66 -3.55
C ILE A 91 0.76 -0.40 -3.33
N TYR A 92 0.37 -0.08 -2.09
CA TYR A 92 -0.32 1.15 -1.71
C TYR A 92 0.68 2.17 -1.15
N GLY A 93 1.77 2.41 -1.89
CA GLY A 93 2.89 3.24 -1.44
C GLY A 93 3.73 3.83 -2.55
N SER A 94 4.42 4.95 -2.26
CA SER A 94 5.32 5.62 -3.22
C SER A 94 6.55 4.78 -3.56
N GLU A 95 6.81 3.73 -2.78
CA GLU A 95 7.91 2.80 -3.00
C GLU A 95 7.78 2.04 -4.33
N VAL A 96 6.56 1.89 -4.85
CA VAL A 96 6.29 1.27 -6.16
C VAL A 96 6.99 2.03 -7.29
N PHE A 97 7.08 3.36 -7.20
CA PHE A 97 7.69 4.19 -8.25
C PHE A 97 9.19 3.90 -8.40
N MET A 98 9.89 3.63 -7.30
CA MET A 98 11.31 3.27 -7.37
C MET A 98 11.56 1.97 -8.14
N VAL A 99 10.59 1.06 -8.17
CA VAL A 99 10.74 -0.20 -8.89
C VAL A 99 10.20 -0.06 -10.31
N LEU A 100 8.93 0.32 -10.44
CA LEU A 100 8.25 0.29 -11.73
C LEU A 100 8.68 1.43 -12.67
N LYS A 101 8.98 2.63 -12.15
CA LYS A 101 9.52 3.73 -12.97
C LYS A 101 11.03 3.66 -13.10
N ASP A 102 11.76 3.54 -11.99
CA ASP A 102 13.21 3.77 -12.04
C ASP A 102 13.99 2.55 -12.55
N ILE A 103 13.49 1.32 -12.33
CA ILE A 103 14.13 0.08 -12.81
C ILE A 103 13.51 -0.39 -14.13
N TRP A 104 12.17 -0.43 -14.19
CA TRP A 104 11.45 -1.01 -15.34
C TRP A 104 10.95 0.02 -16.35
N HIS A 105 11.06 1.31 -16.07
CA HIS A 105 10.68 2.40 -16.98
C HIS A 105 9.24 2.32 -17.49
N LEU A 106 8.31 1.88 -16.62
CA LEU A 106 6.89 1.87 -16.94
C LEU A 106 6.29 3.28 -16.92
N GLU A 107 5.38 3.51 -17.86
CA GLU A 107 4.51 4.69 -17.89
C GLU A 107 3.40 4.60 -16.81
N ASP A 108 2.79 5.74 -16.50
CA ASP A 108 1.82 5.90 -15.40
C ASP A 108 0.64 4.93 -15.48
N ASP A 109 0.12 4.69 -16.67
CA ASP A 109 -1.00 3.79 -16.94
C ASP A 109 -0.62 2.32 -16.69
N ALA A 110 0.57 1.91 -17.14
CA ALA A 110 1.11 0.57 -16.92
C ALA A 110 1.38 0.30 -15.43
N ILE A 111 1.84 1.30 -14.68
CA ILE A 111 2.01 1.20 -13.23
C ILE A 111 0.66 0.95 -12.55
N GLN A 112 -0.37 1.71 -12.93
CA GLN A 112 -1.70 1.54 -12.37
C GLN A 112 -2.28 0.17 -12.73
N ASP A 113 -2.11 -0.31 -13.96
CA ASP A 113 -2.58 -1.63 -14.38
C ASP A 113 -1.92 -2.77 -13.59
N VAL A 114 -0.59 -2.76 -13.51
CA VAL A 114 0.18 -3.78 -12.79
C VAL A 114 -0.19 -3.81 -11.31
N THR A 115 -0.39 -2.65 -10.69
CA THR A 115 -0.69 -2.58 -9.24
C THR A 115 -2.14 -2.98 -8.95
N GLN A 116 -3.07 -2.72 -9.86
CA GLN A 116 -4.43 -3.28 -9.82
C GLN A 116 -4.41 -4.80 -9.95
N TRP A 117 -3.61 -5.34 -10.87
CA TRP A 117 -3.44 -6.77 -11.02
C TRP A 117 -2.86 -7.41 -9.76
N MET A 118 -1.83 -6.80 -9.15
CA MET A 118 -1.25 -7.28 -7.89
C MET A 118 -2.29 -7.30 -6.76
N GLY A 119 -3.11 -6.25 -6.61
CA GLY A 119 -4.16 -6.19 -5.60
C GLY A 119 -5.15 -7.35 -5.72
N LYS A 120 -5.61 -7.66 -6.95
CA LYS A 120 -6.48 -8.80 -7.24
C LYS A 120 -5.79 -10.13 -6.93
N ALA A 121 -4.53 -10.29 -7.32
CA ALA A 121 -3.77 -11.52 -7.10
C ALA A 121 -3.55 -11.82 -5.60
N ILE A 122 -3.22 -10.80 -4.80
CA ILE A 122 -3.06 -10.92 -3.35
C ILE A 122 -4.35 -11.42 -2.69
N LEU A 123 -5.50 -10.84 -3.05
CA LEU A 123 -6.79 -11.22 -2.49
C LEU A 123 -7.21 -12.62 -2.93
N ALA A 124 -7.08 -12.93 -4.22
CA ALA A 124 -7.40 -14.25 -4.74
C ALA A 124 -6.54 -15.34 -4.07
N GLN A 125 -5.27 -15.06 -3.74
CA GLN A 125 -4.44 -15.99 -3.00
C GLN A 125 -4.92 -16.16 -1.56
N ALA A 126 -5.29 -15.08 -0.87
CA ALA A 126 -5.78 -15.14 0.50
C ALA A 126 -7.08 -15.95 0.63
N GLU A 127 -8.01 -15.80 -0.33
CA GLU A 127 -9.24 -16.57 -0.39
C GLU A 127 -8.99 -18.05 -0.67
N LYS A 128 -8.07 -18.37 -1.58
CA LYS A 128 -7.66 -19.75 -1.84
C LYS A 128 -7.06 -20.41 -0.61
N ASP A 129 -6.19 -19.71 0.11
CA ASP A 129 -5.58 -20.22 1.33
C ASP A 129 -6.64 -20.48 2.41
N ALA A 130 -7.63 -19.59 2.54
CA ALA A 130 -8.73 -19.76 3.49
C ALA A 130 -9.71 -20.90 3.13
N ALA A 131 -9.86 -21.20 1.84
CA ALA A 131 -10.68 -22.33 1.39
C ALA A 131 -9.98 -23.70 1.56
N ASN A 132 -8.65 -23.71 1.65
CA ASN A 132 -7.82 -24.91 1.71
C ASN A 132 -7.31 -25.23 3.13
N GLY A 133 -7.56 -24.37 4.11
CA GLY A 133 -7.19 -24.53 5.52
C GLY A 133 -8.40 -24.84 6.39
#